data_AF-A0A8S0UYQ2-F1
#
_entry.id   AF-A0A8S0UYQ2-F1
#
_cell.length_a   1.000
_cell.length_b   1.000
_cell.length_c   1.000
_cell.angle_alpha   90.00
_cell.angle_beta   90.00
_cell.angle_gamma   90.00
#
_symmetry.space_group_name_H-M   'P 1'
#
loop_
_entity.id
_entity.type
_entity.pdbx_description
1 polymer ?
#
loop_
_entity_poly.entity_id
_entity_poly.type
_entity_poly.pdbx_seq_one_letter_code
_entity_poly.pdbx_strand_id
1 'polypeptide(L)'
;MHAAEPAKTPIVATKKPAVSPLSSDSKWALESWKTKKVLQLPEYPDAAELESVLKTLEAYPPLVFAGEMSVVLTFGGQMPVVKVGRMAGQFAKPRSEPFEEKDGVKLPSYKGDNINGDAFNEKSIPRLHRPSTFSEPLLLEAFSQGLSDHLRFFVIGIFIRYQELAHSVDEALGFMETAALTIDHPVMSTTEFWTSHECLLLPYVQLLTRKDSTSGLHYGCSAHMLWVGKRTRQLDEMDPNELVNLIEILNPINRPGRITIIVRMCAESIRVKLPHLIRPVCRAGQIVTWAEVRAFFNVHEQEGSYTLVEYIRK
;
A
#
# COMPACT_ATOMS: atom_id res chain seq x y z
N MET A 1 -51.80 29.55 62.89
CA MET A 1 -50.94 28.89 63.90
C MET A 1 -51.19 27.40 63.83
N HIS A 2 -50.11 26.61 63.75
CA HIS A 2 -50.02 25.14 63.84
C HIS A 2 -50.77 24.32 62.76
N ALA A 3 -50.07 23.62 61.86
CA ALA A 3 -49.42 22.30 62.04
C ALA A 3 -50.49 21.19 62.33
N ALA A 4 -50.57 20.05 61.65
CA ALA A 4 -49.57 19.28 60.90
C ALA A 4 -50.22 18.35 59.85
N GLU A 5 -49.42 18.07 58.83
CA GLU A 5 -49.31 16.94 57.87
C GLU A 5 -50.53 16.24 57.23
N PRO A 6 -50.51 16.05 55.88
CA PRO A 6 -51.55 15.32 55.16
C PRO A 6 -51.16 13.85 54.92
N ALA A 7 -52.10 12.95 55.19
CA ALA A 7 -52.14 11.62 54.57
C ALA A 7 -53.13 11.66 53.41
N LYS A 8 -52.70 11.28 52.19
CA LYS A 8 -53.53 10.77 51.08
C LYS A 8 -52.66 10.17 49.97
N THR A 9 -52.53 8.84 50.02
CA THR A 9 -52.70 7.80 48.96
C THR A 9 -52.20 8.02 47.51
N PRO A 10 -51.87 6.94 46.78
CA PRO A 10 -50.59 6.79 46.09
C PRO A 10 -50.67 7.11 44.60
N ILE A 11 -49.63 7.75 44.07
CA ILE A 11 -49.39 7.91 42.65
C ILE A 11 -48.41 6.83 42.20
N VAL A 12 -48.83 6.01 41.25
CA VAL A 12 -48.02 4.99 40.57
C VAL A 12 -46.85 5.67 39.87
N ALA A 13 -45.63 5.44 40.37
CA ALA A 13 -44.39 5.84 39.70
C ALA A 13 -43.79 4.64 38.98
N THR A 14 -43.69 4.76 37.67
CA THR A 14 -43.07 3.80 36.75
C THR A 14 -41.59 3.61 37.09
N LYS A 15 -41.21 2.35 37.30
CA LYS A 15 -39.85 1.92 37.60
C LYS A 15 -38.94 2.24 36.40
N LYS A 16 -37.91 3.08 36.60
CA LYS A 16 -36.79 3.24 35.66
C LYS A 16 -36.25 1.86 35.27
N PRO A 17 -36.09 1.52 33.98
CA PRO A 17 -35.37 0.31 33.62
C PRO A 17 -33.92 0.45 34.06
N ALA A 18 -33.44 -0.57 34.77
CA ALA A 18 -32.06 -0.71 35.19
C ALA A 18 -31.16 -0.68 33.95
N VAL A 19 -30.08 0.09 34.04
CA VAL A 19 -28.98 0.03 33.07
C VAL A 19 -28.33 -1.33 33.24
N SER A 20 -28.58 -2.24 32.31
CA SER A 20 -27.80 -3.47 32.19
C SER A 20 -26.35 -3.08 31.88
N PRO A 21 -25.34 -3.68 32.54
CA PRO A 21 -23.97 -3.50 32.12
C PRO A 21 -23.83 -4.01 30.68
N LEU A 22 -23.28 -3.17 29.79
CA LEU A 22 -22.87 -3.58 28.45
C LEU A 22 -21.94 -4.78 28.60
N SER A 23 -22.39 -5.96 28.19
CA SER A 23 -21.55 -7.15 28.13
C SER A 23 -20.42 -6.89 27.12
N SER A 24 -19.22 -6.72 27.65
CA SER A 24 -17.98 -6.53 26.89
C SER A 24 -17.41 -7.85 26.37
N ASP A 25 -18.25 -8.73 25.80
CA ASP A 25 -17.88 -10.10 25.47
C ASP A 25 -18.38 -10.55 24.08
N SER A 26 -18.22 -9.71 23.05
CA SER A 26 -18.18 -10.24 21.67
C SER A 26 -16.72 -10.31 21.23
N LYS A 27 -16.08 -11.47 21.38
CA LYS A 27 -14.83 -11.76 20.69
C LYS A 27 -15.01 -11.49 19.21
N TRP A 28 -14.08 -10.74 18.63
CA TRP A 28 -14.06 -10.46 17.20
C TRP A 28 -13.99 -11.78 16.42
N ALA A 29 -14.87 -11.93 15.43
CA ALA A 29 -14.91 -13.02 14.48
C ALA A 29 -15.32 -12.46 13.11
N LEU A 30 -14.95 -13.13 12.01
CA LEU A 30 -15.19 -12.65 10.65
C LEU A 30 -16.66 -12.27 10.40
N GLU A 31 -17.60 -13.04 10.97
CA GLU A 31 -19.04 -12.84 10.80
C GLU A 31 -19.67 -11.88 11.80
N SER A 32 -18.90 -11.37 12.77
CA SER A 32 -19.43 -10.57 13.88
C SER A 32 -20.09 -9.26 13.42
N TRP A 33 -19.74 -8.75 12.23
CA TRP A 33 -20.32 -7.54 11.64
C TRP A 33 -21.79 -7.73 11.23
N LYS A 34 -22.22 -8.95 10.89
CA LYS A 34 -23.61 -9.25 10.49
C LYS A 34 -24.63 -8.95 11.58
N THR A 35 -24.17 -8.91 12.84
CA THR A 35 -24.99 -8.55 14.01
C THR A 35 -25.05 -7.05 14.29
N LYS A 36 -24.29 -6.24 13.53
CA LYS A 36 -24.22 -4.79 13.68
C LYS A 36 -25.13 -4.12 12.65
N LYS A 37 -25.62 -2.91 12.97
CA LYS A 37 -26.41 -2.10 12.02
C LYS A 37 -25.49 -1.61 10.90
N VAL A 38 -25.69 -2.14 9.69
CA VAL A 38 -24.99 -1.70 8.47
C VAL A 38 -25.95 -0.86 7.63
N LEU A 39 -25.44 0.21 7.02
CA LEU A 39 -26.18 1.08 6.10
C LEU A 39 -25.65 0.86 4.68
N GLN A 40 -26.48 1.10 3.66
CA GLN A 40 -26.09 1.11 2.23
C GLN A 40 -25.72 -0.25 1.61
N LEU A 41 -26.05 -1.38 2.24
CA LEU A 41 -25.95 -2.67 1.55
C LEU A 41 -27.08 -2.78 0.51
N PRO A 42 -26.78 -3.26 -0.70
CA PRO A 42 -27.83 -3.57 -1.67
C PRO A 42 -28.68 -4.75 -1.19
N GLU A 43 -29.97 -4.71 -1.48
CA GLU A 43 -30.84 -5.87 -1.33
C GLU A 43 -30.67 -6.78 -2.56
N TYR A 44 -30.15 -7.99 -2.35
CA TYR A 44 -30.04 -8.98 -3.42
C TYR A 44 -31.37 -9.75 -3.51
N PRO A 45 -32.05 -9.75 -4.67
CA PRO A 45 -33.37 -10.36 -4.83
C PRO A 45 -33.34 -11.89 -4.81
N ASP A 46 -32.19 -12.50 -5.12
CA ASP A 46 -31.99 -13.96 -5.09
C ASP A 46 -30.86 -14.32 -4.11
N ALA A 47 -31.25 -14.91 -2.97
CA ALA A 47 -30.31 -15.34 -1.94
C ALA A 47 -29.51 -16.59 -2.34
N ALA A 48 -30.06 -17.46 -3.20
CA ALA A 48 -29.38 -18.66 -3.66
C ALA A 48 -28.30 -18.33 -4.69
N GLU A 49 -28.57 -17.36 -5.57
CA GLU A 49 -27.58 -16.83 -6.52
C GLU A 49 -26.43 -16.13 -5.78
N LEU A 50 -26.75 -15.26 -4.80
CA LEU A 50 -25.73 -14.61 -3.96
C LEU A 50 -24.84 -15.62 -3.24
N GLU A 51 -25.43 -16.63 -2.60
CA GLU A 51 -24.68 -17.67 -1.89
C GLU A 51 -23.80 -18.51 -2.84
N SER A 52 -24.29 -18.80 -4.05
CA SER A 52 -23.53 -19.49 -5.09
C SER A 52 -22.31 -18.68 -5.54
N VAL A 53 -22.48 -17.38 -5.76
CA VAL A 53 -21.39 -16.46 -6.11
C VAL A 53 -20.40 -16.33 -4.96
N LEU A 54 -20.86 -16.18 -3.72
CA LEU A 54 -19.98 -16.08 -2.55
C LEU A 54 -19.17 -17.36 -2.33
N LYS A 55 -19.76 -18.55 -2.46
CA LYS A 55 -19.05 -19.83 -2.42
C LYS A 55 -18.02 -19.98 -3.55
N THR A 56 -18.37 -19.47 -4.73
CA THR A 56 -17.44 -19.44 -5.87
C THR A 56 -16.24 -18.52 -5.58
N LEU A 57 -16.48 -17.35 -4.99
CA LEU A 57 -15.43 -16.41 -4.59
C LEU A 57 -14.59 -16.91 -3.41
N GLU A 58 -15.19 -17.59 -2.45
CA GLU A 58 -14.51 -18.22 -1.30
C GLU A 58 -13.63 -19.39 -1.75
N ALA A 59 -14.06 -20.13 -2.78
CA ALA A 59 -13.26 -21.18 -3.41
C ALA A 59 -12.11 -20.62 -4.27
N TYR A 60 -12.11 -19.32 -4.57
CA TYR A 60 -10.99 -18.70 -5.26
C TYR A 60 -9.87 -18.36 -4.28
N PRO A 61 -8.60 -18.62 -4.66
CA PRO A 61 -7.47 -18.21 -3.84
C PRO A 61 -7.45 -16.69 -3.65
N PRO A 62 -6.91 -16.20 -2.52
CA PRO A 62 -6.81 -14.77 -2.24
C PRO A 62 -6.08 -14.03 -3.37
N LEU A 63 -6.49 -12.79 -3.62
CA LEU A 63 -6.27 -12.05 -4.85
C LEU A 63 -4.83 -11.58 -5.15
N VAL A 64 -3.80 -12.04 -4.40
CA VAL A 64 -2.34 -11.99 -4.67
C VAL A 64 -1.59 -11.68 -3.38
N PHE A 65 -0.58 -12.50 -3.04
CA PHE A 65 0.44 -12.14 -2.06
C PHE A 65 1.73 -11.69 -2.79
N ALA A 66 2.37 -10.62 -2.32
CA ALA A 66 3.53 -10.02 -2.98
C ALA A 66 4.74 -10.98 -3.14
N GLY A 67 4.83 -11.99 -2.28
CA GLY A 67 5.84 -13.06 -2.37
C GLY A 67 5.70 -13.93 -3.62
N GLU A 68 4.48 -14.21 -4.06
CA GLU A 68 4.20 -15.15 -5.16
C GLU A 68 4.63 -14.58 -6.51
N MET A 69 4.38 -13.29 -6.75
CA MET A 69 4.86 -12.59 -7.94
C MET A 69 6.39 -12.51 -8.00
N SER A 70 7.07 -12.49 -6.85
CA SER A 70 8.53 -12.47 -6.83
C SER A 70 9.15 -13.76 -7.39
N VAL A 71 8.49 -14.91 -7.19
CA VAL A 71 8.93 -16.19 -7.75
C VAL A 71 8.76 -16.22 -9.26
N VAL A 72 7.62 -15.75 -9.79
CA VAL A 72 7.39 -15.66 -11.24
C VAL A 72 8.43 -14.75 -11.91
N LEU A 73 8.73 -13.59 -11.32
CA LEU A 73 9.75 -12.67 -11.83
C LEU A 73 11.17 -13.23 -11.71
N THR A 74 11.48 -13.94 -10.62
CA THR A 74 12.78 -14.61 -10.43
C THR A 74 12.96 -15.71 -11.47
N PHE A 75 11.92 -16.51 -11.72
CA PHE A 75 11.93 -17.57 -12.72
C PHE A 75 12.09 -16.98 -14.13
N GLY A 76 11.23 -16.04 -14.52
CA GLY A 76 11.26 -15.47 -15.87
C GLY A 76 12.49 -14.59 -16.14
N GLY A 77 13.02 -13.91 -15.12
CA GLY A 77 14.21 -13.08 -15.22
C GLY A 77 15.52 -13.83 -14.97
N GLN A 78 15.46 -15.06 -14.44
CA GLN A 78 16.61 -15.86 -14.02
C GLN A 78 17.60 -15.09 -13.11
N MET A 79 17.08 -14.17 -12.30
CA MET A 79 17.85 -13.35 -11.38
C MET A 79 17.10 -13.12 -10.08
N PRO A 80 17.81 -12.91 -8.95
CA PRO A 80 17.16 -12.56 -7.69
C PRO A 80 16.31 -11.28 -7.80
N VAL A 81 15.12 -11.31 -7.20
CA VAL A 81 14.21 -10.18 -7.15
C VAL A 81 14.23 -9.54 -5.75
N VAL A 82 14.59 -8.26 -5.69
CA VAL A 82 14.53 -7.46 -4.46
C VAL A 82 13.10 -7.00 -4.22
N LYS A 83 12.53 -7.38 -3.07
CA LYS A 83 11.15 -7.07 -2.67
C LYS A 83 11.11 -5.79 -1.85
N VAL A 84 10.50 -4.73 -2.40
CA VAL A 84 10.35 -3.44 -1.72
C VAL A 84 8.88 -3.03 -1.70
N GLY A 85 8.26 -3.03 -0.52
CA GLY A 85 6.87 -2.64 -0.31
C GLY A 85 6.68 -1.14 -0.16
N ARG A 86 5.64 -0.58 -0.80
CA ARG A 86 5.11 0.76 -0.50
C ARG A 86 4.19 0.70 0.71
N MET A 87 4.79 0.42 1.84
CA MET A 87 4.14 0.28 3.14
C MET A 87 4.91 1.19 4.09
N ALA A 88 4.84 1.02 5.39
CA ALA A 88 6.01 1.42 6.16
C ALA A 88 5.98 2.87 6.72
N GLY A 89 4.99 3.68 6.32
CA GLY A 89 5.15 5.15 6.26
C GLY A 89 4.56 5.87 5.04
N GLN A 90 3.93 5.18 4.09
CA GLN A 90 3.33 5.76 2.87
C GLN A 90 2.00 6.51 3.12
N PHE A 91 1.97 7.41 4.09
CA PHE A 91 0.75 8.10 4.50
C PHE A 91 0.52 9.41 3.75
N ALA A 92 1.57 10.21 3.52
CA ALA A 92 1.45 11.52 2.88
C ALA A 92 1.26 11.39 1.36
N LYS A 93 0.42 12.25 0.78
CA LYS A 93 0.08 12.29 -0.64
C LYS A 93 0.19 13.72 -1.19
N PRO A 94 0.91 13.93 -2.30
CA PRO A 94 0.92 15.24 -2.95
C PRO A 94 -0.40 15.45 -3.70
N ARG A 95 -0.90 16.68 -3.71
CA ARG A 95 -2.13 17.07 -4.43
C ARG A 95 -1.80 18.13 -5.47
N SER A 96 -2.52 18.11 -6.60
CA SER A 96 -2.40 19.15 -7.62
C SER A 96 -3.00 20.45 -7.09
N GLU A 97 -4.21 20.38 -6.52
CA GLU A 97 -4.88 21.51 -5.91
C GLU A 97 -4.77 21.51 -4.38
N PRO A 98 -4.65 22.69 -3.74
CA PRO A 98 -4.60 22.79 -2.29
C PRO A 98 -5.97 22.64 -1.61
N PHE A 99 -7.06 22.88 -2.36
CA PHE A 99 -8.44 22.80 -1.88
C PHE A 99 -9.26 21.89 -2.78
N GLU A 100 -10.26 21.25 -2.19
CA GLU A 100 -11.30 20.49 -2.86
C GLU A 100 -12.63 21.19 -2.64
N GLU A 101 -13.46 21.25 -3.68
CA GLU A 101 -14.76 21.91 -3.64
C GLU A 101 -15.86 20.90 -3.98
N LYS A 102 -16.87 20.82 -3.12
CA LYS A 102 -18.05 19.95 -3.28
C LYS A 102 -19.28 20.73 -2.85
N ASP A 103 -20.30 20.76 -3.70
CA ASP A 103 -21.58 21.42 -3.43
C ASP A 103 -21.44 22.88 -2.94
N GLY A 104 -20.48 23.62 -3.51
CA GLY A 104 -20.18 25.02 -3.16
C GLY A 104 -19.41 25.22 -1.84
N VAL A 105 -19.05 24.15 -1.13
CA VAL A 105 -18.20 24.18 0.06
C VAL A 105 -16.75 23.91 -0.35
N LYS A 106 -15.82 24.77 0.07
CA LYS A 106 -14.40 24.68 -0.23
C LYS A 106 -13.59 24.31 1.02
N LEU A 107 -12.94 23.15 1.01
CA LEU A 107 -12.13 22.66 2.14
C LEU A 107 -10.72 22.25 1.69
N PRO A 108 -9.74 22.19 2.60
CA PRO A 108 -8.39 21.70 2.27
C PRO A 108 -8.45 20.29 1.68
N SER A 109 -7.71 20.05 0.59
CA SER A 109 -7.63 18.71 0.01
C SER A 109 -7.04 17.71 1.01
N TYR A 110 -7.53 16.47 0.97
CA TYR A 110 -6.91 15.37 1.71
C TYR A 110 -5.47 15.13 1.22
N LYS A 111 -4.51 15.16 2.15
CA LYS A 111 -3.06 15.03 1.90
C LYS A 111 -2.47 13.78 2.54
N GLY A 112 -3.29 12.87 3.04
CA GLY A 112 -2.84 11.65 3.71
C GLY A 112 -3.15 11.63 5.19
N ASP A 113 -3.27 10.42 5.74
CA ASP A 113 -3.74 10.20 7.12
C ASP A 113 -2.81 10.78 8.20
N ASN A 114 -1.54 11.05 7.85
CA ASN A 114 -0.60 11.73 8.74
C ASN A 114 -0.71 13.26 8.69
N ILE A 115 -1.59 13.81 7.84
CA ILE A 115 -1.82 15.25 7.67
C ILE A 115 -3.29 15.61 7.95
N ASN A 116 -4.28 14.95 7.34
CA ASN A 116 -5.69 15.19 7.61
C ASN A 116 -6.55 13.96 7.32
N GLY A 117 -7.76 13.95 7.87
CA GLY A 117 -8.76 12.92 7.56
C GLY A 117 -9.24 13.02 6.10
N ASP A 118 -9.64 11.88 5.55
CA ASP A 118 -10.20 11.74 4.20
C ASP A 118 -11.64 12.28 4.09
N ALA A 119 -12.36 12.33 5.21
CA ALA A 119 -13.71 12.86 5.27
C ALA A 119 -13.75 14.36 4.89
N PHE A 120 -14.64 14.73 3.97
CA PHE A 120 -14.85 16.11 3.53
C PHE A 120 -15.68 16.89 4.55
N ASN A 121 -15.04 17.36 5.62
CA ASN A 121 -15.67 18.18 6.64
C ASN A 121 -14.67 19.13 7.31
N GLU A 122 -15.17 20.13 8.05
CA GLU A 122 -14.35 21.14 8.73
C GLU A 122 -13.40 20.58 9.80
N LYS A 123 -13.58 19.34 10.27
CA LYS A 123 -12.70 18.72 11.26
C LYS A 123 -11.43 18.15 10.62
N SER A 124 -11.41 17.95 9.31
CA SER A 124 -10.27 17.43 8.54
C SER A 124 -9.21 18.51 8.24
N ILE A 125 -8.90 19.32 9.26
CA ILE A 125 -7.89 20.39 9.17
C ILE A 125 -6.49 19.78 9.14
N PRO A 126 -5.60 20.21 8.24
CA PRO A 126 -4.22 19.76 8.20
C PRO A 126 -3.47 19.95 9.52
N ARG A 127 -3.05 18.85 10.15
CA ARG A 127 -2.18 18.81 11.34
C ARG A 127 -1.31 17.55 11.28
N LEU A 128 -0.10 17.61 11.83
CA LEU A 128 0.72 16.40 11.93
C LEU A 128 0.07 15.43 12.91
N HIS A 129 -0.35 14.27 12.43
CA HIS A 129 -0.91 13.20 13.25
C HIS A 129 0.02 11.99 13.27
N ARG A 130 0.09 11.30 14.41
CA ARG A 130 0.68 9.96 14.45
C ARG A 130 -0.26 9.02 13.70
N PRO A 131 0.19 8.31 12.65
CA PRO A 131 -0.64 7.31 11.99
C PRO A 131 -1.07 6.26 13.01
N SER A 132 -2.34 5.86 13.01
CA SER A 132 -2.86 4.78 13.87
C SER A 132 -2.19 3.43 13.56
N THR A 133 -1.62 3.27 12.37
CA THR A 133 -0.98 2.06 11.84
C THR A 133 0.54 1.97 12.10
N PHE A 134 1.12 2.81 12.96
CA PHE A 134 2.58 2.84 13.25
C PHE A 134 3.15 1.59 13.97
N SER A 135 2.44 0.47 14.00
CA SER A 135 2.88 -0.79 14.59
C SER A 135 3.44 -1.72 13.51
N GLU A 136 4.54 -1.33 12.88
CA GLU A 136 5.08 -2.01 11.69
C GLU A 136 6.10 -3.14 11.93
N PRO A 137 6.82 -3.27 13.07
CA PRO A 137 7.76 -4.39 13.22
C PRO A 137 7.04 -5.75 13.20
N LEU A 138 5.90 -5.86 13.89
CA LEU A 138 5.16 -7.11 14.05
C LEU A 138 4.52 -7.60 12.74
N LEU A 139 4.07 -6.68 11.90
CA LEU A 139 3.46 -7.05 10.62
C LEU A 139 4.54 -7.57 9.66
N LEU A 140 5.66 -6.85 9.50
CA LEU A 140 6.73 -7.28 8.60
C LEU A 140 7.40 -8.60 9.00
N GLU A 141 7.57 -8.84 10.30
CA GLU A 141 8.13 -10.09 10.79
C GLU A 141 7.21 -11.28 10.49
N ALA A 142 5.89 -11.10 10.64
CA ALA A 142 4.88 -12.05 10.19
C ALA A 142 4.87 -12.25 8.66
N PHE A 143 5.11 -11.19 7.88
CA PHE A 143 5.27 -11.28 6.41
C PHE A 143 6.53 -12.03 6.00
N SER A 144 7.59 -12.07 6.82
CA SER A 144 8.85 -12.76 6.48
C SER A 144 8.86 -14.24 6.83
N GLN A 145 8.08 -14.65 7.84
CA GLN A 145 8.05 -16.01 8.40
C GLN A 145 6.89 -16.89 7.88
N GLY A 146 5.89 -16.31 7.20
CA GLY A 146 4.67 -17.02 6.77
C GLY A 146 4.55 -17.34 5.27
N LEU A 147 5.64 -17.32 4.50
CA LEU A 147 5.60 -17.49 3.03
C LEU A 147 5.47 -18.93 2.54
N SER A 148 5.65 -19.96 3.38
CA SER A 148 5.79 -21.35 2.92
C SER A 148 4.49 -21.93 2.35
N ASP A 149 3.34 -21.63 2.94
CA ASP A 149 2.15 -22.46 2.69
C ASP A 149 1.35 -22.05 1.45
N HIS A 150 1.57 -20.83 0.92
CA HIS A 150 0.76 -20.27 -0.17
C HIS A 150 1.39 -20.38 -1.56
N LEU A 151 2.70 -20.62 -1.68
CA LEU A 151 3.43 -20.62 -2.94
C LEU A 151 2.92 -21.63 -3.98
N ARG A 152 2.37 -22.79 -3.56
CA ARG A 152 1.89 -23.84 -4.47
C ARG A 152 0.48 -23.58 -5.05
N PHE A 153 -0.37 -22.81 -4.36
CA PHE A 153 -1.79 -22.70 -4.74
C PHE A 153 -2.08 -21.61 -5.79
N PHE A 154 -1.26 -20.56 -5.85
CA PHE A 154 -1.49 -19.45 -6.80
C PHE A 154 -1.16 -19.80 -8.26
N VAL A 155 -0.10 -20.59 -8.45
CA VAL A 155 0.42 -20.95 -9.78
C VAL A 155 -0.68 -21.61 -10.64
N ILE A 156 -1.62 -22.33 -10.03
CA ILE A 156 -2.65 -23.09 -10.72
C ILE A 156 -3.97 -22.31 -10.93
N GLY A 157 -4.22 -21.24 -10.15
CA GLY A 157 -5.56 -20.66 -10.01
C GLY A 157 -5.97 -19.56 -11.00
N ILE A 158 -5.07 -18.64 -11.41
CA ILE A 158 -5.54 -17.36 -11.99
C ILE A 158 -5.55 -17.28 -13.52
N PHE A 159 -4.91 -18.17 -14.29
CA PHE A 159 -4.84 -17.93 -15.73
C PHE A 159 -4.80 -19.17 -16.59
N ILE A 160 -5.91 -19.46 -17.29
CA ILE A 160 -5.92 -20.28 -18.51
C ILE A 160 -4.82 -19.81 -19.50
N ARG A 161 -4.49 -18.50 -19.49
CA ARG A 161 -3.44 -17.91 -20.34
C ARG A 161 -1.99 -18.10 -19.87
N TYR A 162 -1.74 -18.47 -18.62
CA TYR A 162 -0.38 -18.65 -18.10
C TYR A 162 -0.14 -20.04 -17.53
N GLN A 163 -0.99 -21.03 -17.87
CA GLN A 163 -0.84 -22.41 -17.41
C GLN A 163 0.53 -23.01 -17.74
N GLU A 164 1.09 -22.70 -18.91
CA GLU A 164 2.43 -23.20 -19.29
C GLU A 164 3.53 -22.61 -18.42
N LEU A 165 3.49 -21.29 -18.17
CA LEU A 165 4.45 -20.62 -17.28
C LEU A 165 4.32 -21.17 -15.86
N ALA A 166 3.09 -21.32 -15.40
CA ALA A 166 2.78 -21.90 -14.11
C ALA A 166 3.35 -23.32 -13.96
N HIS A 167 3.12 -24.17 -14.95
CA HIS A 167 3.67 -25.52 -14.99
C HIS A 167 5.20 -25.51 -14.98
N SER A 168 5.83 -24.61 -15.74
CA SER A 168 7.29 -24.50 -15.79
C SER A 168 7.89 -24.07 -14.44
N VAL A 169 7.20 -23.18 -13.70
CA VAL A 169 7.59 -22.80 -12.35
C VAL A 169 7.46 -23.98 -11.39
N ASP A 170 6.37 -24.75 -11.49
CA ASP A 170 6.14 -25.94 -10.67
C ASP A 170 7.21 -27.03 -10.91
N GLU A 171 7.56 -27.31 -12.17
CA GLU A 171 8.64 -28.23 -12.52
C GLU A 171 9.99 -27.78 -11.93
N ALA A 172 10.29 -26.49 -11.97
CA ALA A 172 11.52 -25.96 -11.39
C ALA A 172 11.55 -26.09 -9.86
N LEU A 173 10.42 -25.86 -9.19
CA LEU A 173 10.29 -26.09 -7.74
C LEU A 173 10.42 -27.59 -7.40
N GLY A 174 9.84 -28.47 -8.22
CA GLY A 174 10.02 -29.92 -8.11
C GLY A 174 11.48 -30.34 -8.26
N PHE A 175 12.21 -29.76 -9.22
CA PHE A 175 13.65 -29.99 -9.37
C PHE A 175 14.43 -29.56 -8.12
N MET A 176 14.13 -28.37 -7.58
CA MET A 176 14.76 -27.90 -6.34
C MET A 176 14.52 -28.86 -5.16
N GLU A 177 13.29 -29.38 -5.04
CA GLU A 177 12.95 -30.40 -4.05
C GLU A 177 13.79 -31.67 -4.23
N THR A 178 13.98 -32.15 -5.46
CA THR A 178 14.87 -33.31 -5.75
C THR A 178 16.35 -33.03 -5.47
N ALA A 179 16.77 -31.76 -5.51
CA ALA A 179 18.11 -31.31 -5.15
C ALA A 179 18.27 -31.04 -3.64
N ALA A 180 17.34 -31.53 -2.80
CA ALA A 180 17.29 -31.35 -1.35
C ALA A 180 17.04 -29.91 -0.86
N LEU A 181 16.49 -29.05 -1.72
CA LEU A 181 15.96 -27.73 -1.34
C LEU A 181 14.44 -27.84 -1.18
N THR A 182 14.01 -28.49 -0.09
CA THR A 182 12.59 -28.64 0.26
C THR A 182 11.99 -27.30 0.71
N ILE A 183 10.65 -27.22 0.80
CA ILE A 183 9.95 -25.99 1.20
C ILE A 183 10.31 -25.50 2.61
N ASP A 184 10.73 -26.41 3.48
CA ASP A 184 11.16 -26.12 4.85
C ASP A 184 12.60 -25.59 4.91
N HIS A 185 13.37 -25.74 3.83
CA HIS A 185 14.74 -25.25 3.77
C HIS A 185 14.73 -23.73 4.03
N PRO A 186 15.62 -23.17 4.88
CA PRO A 186 15.57 -21.74 5.25
C PRO A 186 15.57 -20.77 4.05
N VAL A 187 16.27 -21.12 2.97
CA VAL A 187 16.29 -20.36 1.71
C VAL A 187 14.93 -20.34 1.00
N MET A 188 14.09 -21.37 1.21
CA MET A 188 12.76 -21.51 0.63
C MET A 188 11.66 -20.93 1.54
N SER A 189 11.85 -20.97 2.86
CA SER A 189 10.85 -20.56 3.85
C SER A 189 10.99 -19.11 4.34
N THR A 190 12.11 -18.44 4.02
CA THR A 190 12.34 -17.04 4.41
C THR A 190 12.47 -16.12 3.21
N THR A 191 12.11 -14.86 3.41
CA THR A 191 12.33 -13.80 2.42
C THR A 191 12.75 -12.51 3.08
N GLU A 192 13.68 -11.81 2.44
CA GLU A 192 13.91 -10.40 2.73
C GLU A 192 12.76 -9.56 2.16
N PHE A 193 12.32 -8.57 2.94
CA PHE A 193 11.33 -7.61 2.53
C PHE A 193 11.69 -6.22 3.04
N TRP A 194 11.76 -5.26 2.14
CA TRP A 194 12.17 -3.89 2.41
C TRP A 194 10.98 -2.95 2.33
N THR A 195 11.06 -1.81 3.00
CA THR A 195 9.97 -0.82 3.06
C THR A 195 10.36 0.45 2.33
N SER A 196 9.38 1.14 1.76
CA SER A 196 9.59 2.39 1.06
C SER A 196 8.39 3.32 1.15
N HIS A 197 8.67 4.63 1.16
CA HIS A 197 7.64 5.65 1.00
C HIS A 197 8.20 6.94 0.38
N GLU A 198 7.30 7.79 -0.12
CA GLU A 198 7.67 9.11 -0.61
C GLU A 198 8.22 9.98 0.53
N CYS A 199 9.36 10.61 0.31
CA CYS A 199 9.97 11.59 1.20
C CYS A 199 9.26 12.94 1.06
N LEU A 200 7.98 12.98 1.42
CA LEU A 200 7.11 14.14 1.21
C LEU A 200 7.01 15.04 2.44
N LEU A 201 6.65 14.46 3.59
CA LEU A 201 6.45 15.21 4.83
C LEU A 201 7.77 15.36 5.59
N LEU A 202 8.57 16.36 5.20
CA LEU A 202 9.93 16.53 5.72
C LEU A 202 10.05 16.59 7.25
N PRO A 203 9.14 17.26 8.01
CA PRO A 203 9.21 17.23 9.48
C PRO A 203 9.14 15.81 10.05
N TYR A 204 8.33 14.93 9.44
CA TYR A 204 8.22 13.53 9.84
C TYR A 204 9.50 12.75 9.51
N VAL A 205 10.06 12.93 8.31
CA VAL A 205 11.30 12.25 7.89
C VAL A 205 12.50 12.72 8.71
N GLN A 206 12.61 14.03 8.95
CA GLN A 206 13.66 14.62 9.79
C GLN A 206 13.59 14.05 11.22
N LEU A 207 12.39 13.95 11.80
CA LEU A 207 12.19 13.39 13.14
C LEU A 207 12.65 11.93 13.24
N LEU A 208 12.58 11.15 12.14
CA LEU A 208 12.99 9.75 12.09
C LEU A 208 14.42 9.55 11.57
N THR A 209 15.12 10.63 11.21
CA THR A 209 16.53 10.54 10.81
C THR A 209 17.41 10.25 12.03
N ARG A 210 18.33 9.31 11.91
CA ARG A 210 19.29 8.94 12.97
C ARG A 210 20.71 9.00 12.44
N LYS A 211 21.64 9.39 13.30
CA LYS A 211 23.07 9.27 13.03
C LYS A 211 23.50 7.85 13.39
N ASP A 212 24.09 7.14 12.44
CA ASP A 212 24.69 5.84 12.67
C ASP A 212 25.97 5.99 13.50
N SER A 213 26.11 5.17 14.54
CA SER A 213 27.21 5.25 15.49
C SER A 213 28.55 4.77 14.92
N THR A 214 28.51 3.92 13.90
CA THR A 214 29.72 3.31 13.32
C THR A 214 30.32 4.18 12.21
N SER A 215 29.50 4.63 11.29
CA SER A 215 29.91 5.44 10.12
C SER A 215 29.83 6.94 10.37
N GLY A 216 29.06 7.38 11.37
CA GLY A 216 28.77 8.80 11.60
C GLY A 216 27.85 9.45 10.56
N LEU A 217 27.32 8.69 9.61
CA LEU A 217 26.39 9.18 8.58
C LEU A 217 24.96 9.26 9.10
N HIS A 218 24.14 10.09 8.46
CA HIS A 218 22.71 10.20 8.76
C HIS A 218 21.88 9.30 7.84
N TYR A 219 20.94 8.57 8.43
CA TYR A 219 20.02 7.68 7.74
C TYR A 219 18.58 8.07 8.06
N GLY A 220 17.74 8.17 7.02
CA GLY A 220 16.30 8.36 7.18
C GLY A 220 15.65 7.06 7.63
N CYS A 221 15.56 6.81 8.94
CA CYS A 221 15.08 5.54 9.49
C CYS A 221 13.54 5.40 9.49
N SER A 222 12.84 6.14 8.62
CA SER A 222 11.41 5.98 8.41
C SER A 222 11.05 4.87 7.41
N ALA A 223 12.01 4.48 6.56
CA ALA A 223 11.92 3.33 5.67
C ALA A 223 13.31 2.92 5.19
N HIS A 224 13.40 1.76 4.53
CA HIS A 224 14.65 1.29 3.94
C HIS A 224 15.02 2.07 2.67
N MET A 225 14.01 2.47 1.88
CA MET A 225 14.18 3.26 0.66
C MET A 225 13.21 4.45 0.65
N LEU A 226 13.72 5.64 0.37
CA LEU A 226 12.93 6.85 0.20
C LEU A 226 13.04 7.33 -1.25
N TRP A 227 11.95 7.86 -1.80
CA TRP A 227 11.98 8.53 -3.11
C TRP A 227 11.46 9.96 -3.04
N VAL A 228 11.85 10.76 -4.01
CA VAL A 228 11.32 12.11 -4.23
C VAL A 228 10.30 12.06 -5.37
N GLY A 229 9.10 12.60 -5.15
CA GLY A 229 8.01 12.56 -6.10
C GLY A 229 8.18 13.54 -7.26
N LYS A 230 7.47 13.31 -8.37
CA LYS A 230 7.48 14.19 -9.56
C LYS A 230 7.19 15.66 -9.22
N ARG A 231 6.25 15.90 -8.29
CA ARG A 231 5.82 17.25 -7.88
C ARG A 231 6.76 17.92 -6.88
N THR A 232 7.70 17.16 -6.31
CA THR A 232 8.54 17.59 -5.18
C THR A 232 10.04 17.47 -5.47
N ARG A 233 10.41 17.18 -6.72
CA ARG A 233 11.79 17.24 -7.22
C ARG A 233 12.20 18.63 -7.76
N GLN A 234 11.29 19.61 -7.76
CA GLN A 234 11.49 20.99 -8.23
C GLN A 234 11.98 21.13 -9.69
N LEU A 235 11.67 20.13 -10.52
CA LEU A 235 12.01 20.10 -11.94
C LEU A 235 10.72 19.88 -12.74
N ASP A 236 10.48 20.71 -13.75
CA ASP A 236 9.25 20.68 -14.57
C ASP A 236 9.22 19.45 -15.47
N GLU A 237 9.98 19.49 -16.57
CA GLU A 237 10.31 18.32 -17.38
C GLU A 237 11.60 17.68 -16.88
N MET A 238 12.00 16.53 -17.41
CA MET A 238 13.31 15.95 -17.09
C MET A 238 14.21 16.18 -18.28
N ASP A 239 15.06 17.19 -18.20
CA ASP A 239 16.15 17.37 -19.16
C ASP A 239 17.25 16.32 -18.91
N PRO A 240 17.84 15.71 -19.96
CA PRO A 240 18.88 14.72 -19.75
C PRO A 240 20.15 15.22 -19.05
N ASN A 241 20.55 16.49 -19.24
CA ASN A 241 21.72 17.05 -18.57
C ASN A 241 21.40 17.36 -17.10
N GLU A 242 20.19 17.86 -16.82
CA GLU A 242 19.73 18.02 -15.44
C GLU A 242 19.69 16.69 -14.69
N LEU A 243 19.26 15.61 -15.35
CA LEU A 243 19.30 14.27 -14.76
C LEU A 243 20.73 13.85 -14.39
N VAL A 244 21.69 14.05 -15.29
CA VAL A 244 23.11 13.74 -15.02
C VAL A 244 23.64 14.54 -13.83
N ASN A 245 23.37 15.85 -13.78
CA ASN A 245 23.77 16.71 -12.67
C ASN A 245 23.11 16.28 -11.36
N LEU A 246 21.82 15.91 -11.38
CA LEU A 246 21.11 15.43 -10.20
C LEU A 246 21.71 14.11 -9.67
N ILE A 247 22.09 13.19 -10.56
CA ILE A 247 22.77 11.95 -10.18
C ILE A 247 24.12 12.25 -9.55
N GLU A 248 24.88 13.22 -10.07
CA GLU A 248 26.17 13.63 -9.50
C GLU A 248 26.02 14.17 -8.06
N ILE A 249 25.00 15.00 -7.82
CA ILE A 249 24.70 15.53 -6.48
C ILE A 249 24.32 14.40 -5.50
N LEU A 250 23.47 13.47 -5.94
CA LEU A 250 22.87 12.44 -5.07
C LEU A 250 23.74 11.18 -4.93
N ASN A 251 24.65 10.94 -5.88
CA ASN A 251 25.55 9.80 -5.93
C ASN A 251 26.97 10.23 -6.35
N PRO A 252 27.65 11.10 -5.59
CA PRO A 252 28.91 11.73 -6.00
C PRO A 252 30.08 10.74 -6.15
N ILE A 253 30.02 9.60 -5.46
CA ILE A 253 31.02 8.53 -5.55
C ILE A 253 30.62 7.43 -6.54
N ASN A 254 29.56 7.65 -7.33
CA ASN A 254 29.03 6.73 -8.33
C ASN A 254 28.81 5.30 -7.81
N ARG A 255 28.30 5.16 -6.57
CA ARG A 255 28.09 3.87 -5.91
C ARG A 255 26.92 3.14 -6.57
N PRO A 256 27.11 1.90 -7.10
CA PRO A 256 26.01 1.11 -7.64
C PRO A 256 24.90 0.89 -6.61
N GLY A 257 23.64 0.99 -7.05
CA GLY A 257 22.46 0.81 -6.21
C GLY A 257 22.13 1.97 -5.26
N ARG A 258 22.95 3.04 -5.22
CA ARG A 258 22.68 4.22 -4.38
C ARG A 258 21.44 5.00 -4.84
N ILE A 259 21.24 5.10 -6.15
CA ILE A 259 20.14 5.87 -6.74
C ILE A 259 19.34 5.00 -7.70
N THR A 260 18.02 5.12 -7.58
CA THR A 260 17.06 4.50 -8.49
C THR A 260 16.33 5.61 -9.25
N ILE A 261 16.41 5.57 -10.57
CA ILE A 261 15.62 6.43 -11.45
C ILE A 261 14.29 5.73 -11.72
N ILE A 262 13.24 6.26 -11.10
CA ILE A 262 11.87 5.75 -11.26
C ILE A 262 11.22 6.41 -12.46
N VAL A 263 11.17 5.70 -13.58
CA VAL A 263 10.59 6.15 -14.84
C VAL A 263 9.08 5.99 -14.78
N ARG A 264 8.37 7.10 -14.98
CA ARG A 264 6.91 7.16 -14.99
C ARG A 264 6.44 7.85 -16.28
N MET A 265 6.38 7.09 -17.37
CA MET A 265 5.97 7.54 -18.70
C MET A 265 4.81 6.70 -19.22
N CYS A 266 3.95 7.27 -20.07
CA CYS A 266 2.91 6.48 -20.75
C CYS A 266 3.52 5.55 -21.81
N ALA A 267 2.77 4.52 -22.20
CA ALA A 267 3.25 3.49 -23.12
C ALA A 267 3.64 4.03 -24.50
N GLU A 268 2.97 5.09 -24.96
CA GLU A 268 3.21 5.76 -26.24
C GLU A 268 4.52 6.54 -26.22
N SER A 269 4.86 7.15 -25.08
CA SER A 269 6.01 8.06 -24.97
C SER A 269 7.29 7.38 -24.50
N ILE A 270 7.21 6.28 -23.73
CA ILE A 270 8.37 5.67 -23.09
C ILE A 270 9.43 5.22 -24.10
N ARG A 271 9.01 4.61 -25.22
CA ARG A 271 9.92 4.14 -26.28
C ARG A 271 10.72 5.27 -26.94
N VAL A 272 10.16 6.48 -26.93
CA VAL A 272 10.80 7.66 -27.52
C VAL A 272 11.59 8.42 -26.46
N LYS A 273 11.01 8.75 -25.32
CA LYS A 273 11.60 9.64 -24.32
C LYS A 273 12.67 8.97 -23.46
N LEU A 274 12.47 7.73 -23.02
CA LEU A 274 13.41 7.08 -22.09
C LEU A 274 14.83 6.90 -22.67
N PRO A 275 15.02 6.48 -23.94
CA PRO A 275 16.37 6.41 -24.52
C PRO A 275 17.11 7.75 -24.56
N HIS A 276 16.42 8.89 -24.57
CA HIS A 276 17.04 10.22 -24.52
C HIS A 276 17.57 10.56 -23.12
N LEU A 277 17.01 9.95 -22.06
CA LEU A 277 17.50 10.08 -20.69
C LEU A 277 18.62 9.07 -20.38
N ILE A 278 18.49 7.82 -20.85
CA ILE A 278 19.49 6.77 -20.59
C ILE A 278 20.83 7.11 -21.23
N ARG A 279 20.83 7.58 -22.49
CA ARG A 279 22.07 7.80 -23.26
C ARG A 279 23.05 8.76 -22.57
N PRO A 280 22.63 9.94 -22.08
CA PRO A 280 23.54 10.84 -21.35
C PRO A 280 24.05 10.27 -20.03
N VAL A 281 23.20 9.58 -19.25
CA VAL A 281 23.62 8.90 -18.02
C VAL A 281 24.70 7.84 -18.30
N CYS A 282 24.51 7.03 -19.34
CA CYS A 282 25.52 6.06 -19.77
C CYS A 282 26.81 6.73 -20.25
N ARG A 283 26.73 7.82 -21.04
CA ARG A 283 27.91 8.56 -21.50
C ARG A 283 28.69 9.21 -20.37
N ALA A 284 28.00 9.64 -19.31
CA ALA A 284 28.59 10.16 -18.08
C ALA A 284 29.22 9.05 -17.20
N GLY A 285 29.08 7.77 -17.57
CA GLY A 285 29.59 6.64 -16.79
C GLY A 285 28.86 6.43 -15.46
N GLN A 286 27.67 7.03 -15.28
CA GLN A 286 26.92 6.97 -14.04
C GLN A 286 26.16 5.65 -13.90
N ILE A 287 26.26 5.04 -12.72
CA ILE A 287 25.63 3.75 -12.40
C ILE A 287 24.40 4.01 -11.55
N VAL A 288 23.24 3.70 -12.13
CA VAL A 288 21.92 3.88 -11.51
C VAL A 288 21.07 2.65 -11.72
N THR A 289 20.12 2.41 -10.81
CA THR A 289 19.06 1.42 -11.03
C THR A 289 17.93 2.08 -11.81
N TRP A 290 17.52 1.51 -12.94
CA TRP A 290 16.33 1.96 -13.66
C TRP A 290 15.14 1.13 -13.24
N ALA A 291 14.08 1.79 -12.76
CA ALA A 291 12.83 1.14 -12.41
C ALA A 291 11.68 1.77 -13.20
N GLU A 292 10.91 0.97 -13.92
CA GLU A 292 9.68 1.45 -14.54
C GLU A 292 8.52 1.30 -13.55
N VAL A 293 7.78 2.38 -13.34
CA VAL A 293 6.49 2.32 -12.66
C VAL A 293 5.42 2.65 -13.68
N ARG A 294 4.74 1.59 -14.15
CA ARG A 294 3.42 1.73 -14.78
C ARG A 294 2.41 2.08 -13.71
N ALA A 295 2.32 3.36 -13.39
CA ALA A 295 1.20 3.89 -12.64
C ALA A 295 0.21 4.48 -13.61
N PHE A 296 -0.80 3.67 -13.97
CA PHE A 296 -2.18 4.09 -14.22
C PHE A 296 -2.33 5.42 -14.98
N PHE A 297 -1.94 5.46 -16.27
CA PHE A 297 -1.96 6.70 -17.07
C PHE A 297 -3.18 6.87 -17.97
N ASN A 298 -4.07 5.89 -18.07
CA ASN A 298 -5.41 6.11 -18.63
C ASN A 298 -6.37 6.44 -17.50
N VAL A 299 -6.07 7.51 -16.75
CA VAL A 299 -7.07 8.13 -15.88
C VAL A 299 -7.92 9.01 -16.77
N HIS A 300 -9.09 8.51 -17.15
CA HIS A 300 -10.16 9.36 -17.66
C HIS A 300 -10.94 9.87 -16.44
N GLU A 301 -10.98 11.19 -16.24
CA GLU A 301 -12.03 11.79 -15.42
C GLU A 301 -13.35 11.58 -16.19
N GLN A 302 -14.22 10.71 -15.70
CA GLN A 302 -15.63 10.73 -16.09
C GLN A 302 -16.38 11.70 -15.18
N GLU A 303 -17.52 12.22 -15.65
CA GLU A 303 -18.49 12.93 -14.82
C GLU A 303 -19.02 11.98 -13.72
N GLY A 304 -18.31 11.97 -12.58
CA GLY A 304 -18.56 11.08 -11.45
C GLY A 304 -17.28 10.88 -10.65
N SER A 305 -17.39 10.73 -9.33
CA SER A 305 -16.28 10.72 -8.35
C SER A 305 -15.30 9.54 -8.42
N TYR A 306 -15.20 8.85 -9.55
CA TYR A 306 -14.39 7.65 -9.73
C TYR A 306 -13.30 7.87 -10.77
N THR A 307 -12.06 7.54 -10.39
CA THR A 307 -10.94 7.43 -11.31
C THR A 307 -10.91 6.01 -11.87
N LEU A 308 -11.32 5.83 -13.13
CA LEU A 308 -11.17 4.55 -13.82
C LEU A 308 -9.73 4.41 -14.31
N VAL A 309 -9.18 3.19 -14.27
CA VAL A 309 -7.93 2.90 -14.95
C VAL A 309 -8.11 1.75 -15.93
N GLU A 310 -7.79 2.02 -17.19
CA GLU A 310 -7.84 1.03 -18.24
C GLU A 310 -6.53 0.23 -18.32
N TYR A 311 -6.64 -1.11 -18.31
CA TYR A 311 -5.52 -1.99 -18.63
C TYR A 311 -5.44 -2.12 -20.15
N ILE A 312 -4.51 -1.37 -20.77
CA ILE A 312 -4.30 -1.45 -22.22
C ILE A 312 -3.79 -2.86 -22.57
N ARG A 313 -4.69 -3.70 -23.11
CA ARG A 313 -4.31 -4.89 -23.89
C ARG A 313 -3.81 -4.40 -25.25
N LYS A 314 -2.56 -4.67 -25.56
CA LYS A 314 -2.10 -4.79 -26.95
C LYS A 314 -1.86 -6.25 -27.24
#